data_AF-A0A7C5FY57-F1
#
_entry.id   AF-A0A7C5FY57-F1
#
_cell.length_a   1.000
_cell.length_b   1.000
_cell.length_c   1.000
_cell.angle_alpha   90.00
_cell.angle_beta   90.00
_cell.angle_gamma   90.00
#
_symmetry.space_group_name_H-M   'P 1'
#
loop_
_entity.id
_entity.type
_entity.pdbx_description
1 polymer ?
#
loop_
_entity_poly.entity_id
_entity_poly.type
_entity_poly.pdbx_seq_one_letter_code
_entity_poly.pdbx_strand_id
1 'polypeptide(L)'
;MTAKLFAKLSPLKSCETRRRTARGLGQESAGRVSLRFPLLLLAAVFAWVFSLCGNVPALALDYVLVKRDGGTLNLAGRILVEGQDGSLLLETPDTRYWVIQPEEIVDRRQDQEAFRFLSAEELIRQFRQELGESFAVHRTANYLIFYNCGQSYAAWCGWLLERLYTAFTTFWSRRGVPVRQPGIPLVAIIFPTKSTFIQYARQDAGEAAAAIIGYYHLEKNFTVLYDLTETSAISPLAARRSLAEINRLMAHPESYRAVATIVHEATHQLCYNTGLFSRMAETPLWLAEGVAMYFETPDLQSTAGWRSVGEINPKRLEDFRNSLSRGNRKPLRSLIESDDRLRDTSTALEAYAEAWALCYFLLKRYPQKMAAYVKLVGQKPPAEPYPPQSRVEDFERIFGPIPALEAEFLRFMSRQL
;
A
#
# COMPACT_ATOMS: atom_id res chain seq x y z
N MET A 1 -4.21 3.80 13.52
CA MET A 1 -3.26 3.34 14.56
C MET A 1 -1.96 2.85 13.92
N THR A 2 -2.04 2.39 12.68
CA THR A 2 -1.08 2.50 11.55
C THR A 2 -0.27 3.81 11.48
N ALA A 3 -0.83 4.97 11.83
CA ALA A 3 -0.10 6.25 11.81
C ALA A 3 1.19 6.31 12.66
N LYS A 4 1.32 5.54 13.75
CA LYS A 4 2.58 5.49 14.52
C LYS A 4 3.69 4.71 13.80
N LEU A 5 3.33 3.76 12.95
CA LEU A 5 4.28 3.04 12.09
C LEU A 5 4.70 3.93 10.91
N PHE A 6 3.74 4.60 10.26
CA PHE A 6 4.01 5.54 9.15
C PHE A 6 4.82 6.77 9.60
N ALA A 7 4.63 7.27 10.83
CA ALA A 7 5.35 8.45 11.31
C ALA A 7 6.84 8.21 11.62
N LYS A 8 7.28 6.96 11.81
CA LYS A 8 8.69 6.61 12.02
C LYS A 8 9.46 6.33 10.71
N LEU A 9 8.76 6.15 9.59
CA LEU A 9 9.32 5.70 8.29
C LEU A 9 9.47 6.83 7.25
N SER A 10 9.33 8.10 7.64
CA SER A 10 9.55 9.26 6.74
C SER A 10 10.81 10.04 7.17
N PRO A 11 12.00 9.78 6.59
CA PRO A 11 13.22 10.50 6.96
C PRO A 11 13.49 11.78 6.13
N LEU A 12 12.64 12.17 5.18
CA LEU A 12 12.92 13.33 4.35
C LEU A 12 12.44 14.64 5.00
N LYS A 13 13.33 15.27 5.78
CA LYS A 13 13.18 16.67 6.20
C LYS A 13 13.25 17.57 4.96
N SER A 14 12.23 18.40 4.74
CA SER A 14 12.18 19.35 3.63
C SER A 14 13.28 20.41 3.74
N CYS A 15 14.12 20.52 2.71
CA CYS A 15 15.02 21.65 2.54
C CYS A 15 14.23 22.85 1.96
N GLU A 16 14.01 23.89 2.77
CA GLU A 16 13.42 25.15 2.29
C GLU A 16 14.39 25.88 1.35
N THR A 17 14.05 25.97 0.06
CA THR A 17 14.81 26.81 -0.89
C THR A 17 14.09 28.13 -1.17
N ARG A 18 14.78 29.21 -0.80
CA ARG A 18 14.44 30.63 -1.03
C ARG A 18 14.32 30.91 -2.54
N ARG A 19 13.15 31.41 -2.98
CA ARG A 19 12.93 31.90 -4.36
C ARG A 19 13.79 33.13 -4.66
N ARG A 20 14.49 33.13 -5.80
CA ARG A 20 14.88 34.33 -6.55
C ARG A 20 14.15 34.36 -7.89
N THR A 21 13.58 35.52 -8.18
CA THR A 21 12.82 35.88 -9.37
C THR A 21 13.74 36.15 -10.56
N ALA A 22 13.33 35.73 -11.76
CA ALA A 22 13.79 36.32 -13.02
C ALA A 22 12.64 36.36 -14.03
N ARG A 23 12.44 37.57 -14.59
CA ARG A 23 11.48 37.92 -15.66
C ARG A 23 12.17 37.90 -17.02
N GLY A 24 11.36 37.65 -18.06
CA GLY A 24 11.53 38.11 -19.45
C GLY A 24 12.20 37.07 -20.36
N LEU A 25 11.88 36.93 -21.64
CA LEU A 25 10.99 37.60 -22.60
C LEU A 25 11.14 36.78 -23.91
N GLY A 26 10.14 36.75 -24.79
CA GLY A 26 10.37 36.46 -26.22
C GLY A 26 9.41 35.46 -26.87
N GLN A 27 8.41 36.00 -27.58
CA GLN A 27 7.60 35.33 -28.60
C GLN A 27 8.35 35.27 -29.95
N GLU A 28 7.70 34.57 -30.90
CA GLU A 28 7.88 34.52 -32.38
C GLU A 28 8.51 33.23 -32.89
N SER A 29 8.09 32.62 -34.02
CA SER A 29 6.96 32.79 -34.93
C SER A 29 6.89 31.55 -35.85
N ALA A 30 5.82 31.44 -36.62
CA ALA A 30 5.42 30.28 -37.40
C ALA A 30 6.19 30.10 -38.73
N GLY A 31 6.32 28.85 -39.17
CA GLY A 31 6.75 28.50 -40.53
C GLY A 31 6.08 27.22 -41.03
N ARG A 32 4.98 27.37 -41.78
CA ARG A 32 4.37 26.29 -42.58
C ARG A 32 5.17 26.14 -43.88
N VAL A 33 5.58 24.92 -44.22
CA VAL A 33 5.98 24.58 -45.59
C VAL A 33 5.18 23.34 -46.03
N SER A 34 4.33 23.56 -47.02
CA SER A 34 3.63 22.54 -47.79
C SER A 34 4.41 22.27 -49.08
N LEU A 35 4.69 21.01 -49.39
CA LEU A 35 4.97 20.58 -50.76
C LEU A 35 4.21 19.29 -51.07
N ARG A 36 3.68 19.25 -52.28
CA ARG A 36 2.74 18.28 -52.82
C ARG A 36 3.39 17.56 -54.01
N PHE A 37 3.00 16.29 -54.17
CA PHE A 37 3.03 15.40 -55.34
C PHE A 37 4.36 14.72 -55.75
N PRO A 38 4.34 13.56 -56.47
CA PRO A 38 3.22 12.67 -56.85
C PRO A 38 3.44 11.17 -56.56
N LEU A 39 2.34 10.43 -56.73
CA LEU A 39 2.24 8.97 -56.89
C LEU A 39 2.88 8.52 -58.21
N LEU A 40 3.74 7.50 -58.21
CA LEU A 40 3.76 6.36 -59.17
C LEU A 40 5.03 5.49 -59.04
N LEU A 41 4.80 4.17 -59.14
CA LEU A 41 5.74 3.07 -59.41
C LEU A 41 6.71 2.71 -58.26
N LEU A 42 7.03 1.46 -57.94
CA LEU A 42 6.50 0.12 -58.20
C LEU A 42 7.44 -0.78 -57.37
N ALA A 43 6.91 -1.79 -56.67
CA ALA A 43 7.61 -3.03 -56.35
C ALA A 43 9.08 -2.96 -55.81
N ALA A 44 9.25 -2.72 -54.51
CA ALA A 44 10.44 -3.18 -53.75
C ALA A 44 10.26 -3.01 -52.23
N VAL A 45 9.29 -3.68 -51.59
CA VAL A 45 9.25 -3.78 -50.12
C VAL A 45 8.86 -5.21 -49.72
N PHE A 46 9.77 -6.14 -49.97
CA PHE A 46 9.72 -7.49 -49.41
C PHE A 46 11.10 -7.85 -48.83
N ALA A 47 11.53 -7.05 -47.86
CA ALA A 47 12.56 -7.35 -46.86
C ALA A 47 12.66 -6.12 -45.96
N TRP A 48 12.75 -6.30 -44.64
CA TRP A 48 12.70 -5.29 -43.55
C TRP A 48 11.38 -5.24 -42.78
N VAL A 49 10.94 -6.39 -42.28
CA VAL A 49 10.23 -6.47 -41.00
C VAL A 49 10.99 -7.49 -40.14
N PHE A 50 12.20 -7.11 -39.72
CA PHE A 50 12.91 -7.78 -38.64
C PHE A 50 13.57 -6.70 -37.77
N SER A 51 13.36 -6.81 -36.46
CA SER A 51 14.02 -6.04 -35.41
C SER A 51 13.75 -4.53 -35.35
N LEU A 52 12.57 -4.18 -34.87
CA LEU A 52 12.43 -3.09 -33.91
C LEU A 52 11.76 -3.63 -32.63
N CYS A 53 12.29 -4.74 -32.09
CA CYS A 53 12.28 -4.93 -30.65
C CYS A 53 13.26 -3.90 -30.11
N GLY A 54 12.77 -2.70 -29.78
CA GLY A 54 13.54 -1.76 -29.01
C GLY A 54 14.01 -2.47 -27.75
N ASN A 55 15.33 -2.63 -27.61
CA ASN A 55 15.94 -2.94 -26.32
C ASN A 55 15.53 -1.83 -25.37
N VAL A 56 14.47 -2.04 -24.60
CA VAL A 56 14.32 -1.33 -23.33
C VAL A 56 15.58 -1.71 -22.56
N PRO A 57 16.47 -0.77 -22.22
CA PRO A 57 17.65 -1.11 -21.45
C PRO A 57 17.17 -1.80 -20.19
N ALA A 58 17.54 -3.07 -20.02
CA ALA A 58 17.34 -3.74 -18.75
C ALA A 58 18.01 -2.87 -17.70
N LEU A 59 17.27 -2.44 -16.67
CA LEU A 59 17.86 -1.72 -15.56
C LEU A 59 18.95 -2.62 -14.99
N ALA A 60 20.20 -2.19 -15.12
CA ALA A 60 21.35 -2.91 -14.64
C ALA A 60 21.31 -2.98 -13.11
N LEU A 61 21.84 -4.07 -12.56
CA LEU A 61 21.89 -4.30 -11.12
C LEU A 61 22.94 -3.37 -10.49
N ASP A 62 22.51 -2.52 -9.56
CA ASP A 62 23.37 -1.71 -8.72
C ASP A 62 23.74 -2.50 -7.46
N TYR A 63 25.03 -2.45 -7.09
CA TYR A 63 25.53 -2.92 -5.82
C TYR A 63 25.97 -1.73 -4.98
N VAL A 64 25.43 -1.63 -3.77
CA VAL A 64 25.72 -0.55 -2.82
C VAL A 64 26.21 -1.17 -1.53
N LEU A 65 27.46 -0.89 -1.17
CA LEU A 65 28.00 -1.24 0.14
C LEU A 65 27.62 -0.14 1.13
N VAL A 66 26.80 -0.49 2.12
CA VAL A 66 26.21 0.42 3.09
C VAL A 66 26.80 0.16 4.48
N LYS A 67 27.17 1.21 5.21
CA LYS A 67 27.54 1.13 6.63
C LYS A 67 26.36 1.58 7.50
N ARG A 68 25.71 0.63 8.20
CA ARG A 68 24.55 0.87 9.07
C ARG A 68 24.63 -0.01 10.31
N ASP A 69 24.16 0.50 11.45
CA ASP A 69 24.10 -0.22 12.74
C ASP A 69 25.45 -0.82 13.19
N GLY A 70 26.56 -0.15 12.88
CA GLY A 70 27.90 -0.59 13.24
C GLY A 70 28.48 -1.71 12.36
N GLY A 71 27.75 -2.15 11.33
CA GLY A 71 28.19 -3.15 10.35
C GLY A 71 28.19 -2.62 8.91
N THR A 72 28.62 -3.48 7.98
CA THR A 72 28.53 -3.24 6.54
C THR A 72 27.60 -4.25 5.88
N LEU A 73 26.69 -3.76 5.04
CA LEU A 73 25.71 -4.54 4.29
C LEU A 73 25.95 -4.32 2.80
N ASN A 74 26.07 -5.40 2.03
CA ASN A 74 26.15 -5.31 0.56
C ASN A 74 24.76 -5.52 -0.03
N LEU A 75 24.16 -4.45 -0.55
CA LEU A 75 22.84 -4.48 -1.15
C LEU A 75 22.98 -4.61 -2.67
N ALA A 76 22.15 -5.44 -3.28
CA ALA A 76 22.04 -5.56 -4.73
C ALA A 76 20.59 -5.28 -5.15
N GLY A 77 20.38 -4.37 -6.10
CA GLY A 77 19.04 -3.97 -6.50
C GLY A 77 19.04 -2.97 -7.65
N ARG A 78 17.89 -2.34 -7.90
CA ARG A 78 17.76 -1.23 -8.83
C ARG A 78 17.55 0.08 -8.08
N ILE A 79 18.21 1.15 -8.51
CA ILE A 79 17.92 2.49 -7.98
C ILE A 79 16.60 2.99 -8.58
N LEU A 80 15.63 3.29 -7.71
CA LEU A 80 14.35 3.88 -8.07
C LEU A 80 14.40 5.41 -8.10
N VAL A 81 15.13 6.00 -7.15
CA VAL A 81 15.32 7.45 -7.02
C VAL A 81 16.74 7.71 -6.53
N GLU A 82 17.37 8.71 -7.14
CA GLU A 82 18.59 9.33 -6.64
C GLU A 82 18.27 10.78 -6.28
N GLY A 83 18.35 11.10 -4.99
CA GLY A 83 18.10 12.43 -4.45
C GLY A 83 19.20 13.41 -4.84
N GLN A 84 18.87 14.71 -4.84
CA GLN A 84 19.85 15.77 -5.15
C GLN A 84 20.99 15.84 -4.14
N ASP A 85 20.76 15.36 -2.91
CA ASP A 85 21.75 15.22 -1.84
C ASP A 85 22.61 13.95 -1.98
N GLY A 86 22.35 13.10 -2.97
CA GLY A 86 23.02 11.82 -3.17
C GLY A 86 22.37 10.65 -2.42
N SER A 87 21.23 10.86 -1.75
CA SER A 87 20.48 9.77 -1.13
C SER A 87 19.91 8.83 -2.19
N LEU A 88 19.79 7.54 -1.87
CA LEU A 88 19.30 6.52 -2.79
C LEU A 88 18.04 5.85 -2.23
N LEU A 89 17.05 5.64 -3.10
CA LEU A 89 15.98 4.67 -2.88
C LEU A 89 16.27 3.44 -3.75
N LEU A 90 16.74 2.37 -3.13
CA LEU A 90 17.08 1.11 -3.80
C LEU A 90 15.97 0.07 -3.58
N GLU A 91 15.55 -0.62 -4.65
CA GLU A 91 14.69 -1.80 -4.57
C GLU A 91 15.50 -3.09 -4.81
N THR A 92 15.47 -3.99 -3.84
CA THR A 92 16.11 -5.30 -3.94
C THR A 92 15.22 -6.31 -4.70
N PRO A 93 15.79 -7.40 -5.24
CA PRO A 93 15.04 -8.44 -5.96
C PRO A 93 13.86 -9.08 -5.21
N ASP A 94 13.86 -9.02 -3.88
CA ASP A 94 12.77 -9.47 -3.00
C ASP A 94 11.71 -8.38 -2.75
N THR A 95 11.77 -7.27 -3.50
CA THR A 95 10.91 -6.08 -3.43
C THR A 95 11.04 -5.24 -2.15
N ARG A 96 12.08 -5.42 -1.35
CA ARG A 96 12.32 -4.50 -0.22
C ARG A 96 12.87 -3.19 -0.72
N TYR A 97 12.53 -2.12 -0.01
CA TYR A 97 13.08 -0.80 -0.25
C TYR A 97 14.09 -0.42 0.82
N TRP A 98 15.16 0.21 0.36
CA TRP A 98 16.22 0.76 1.18
C TRP A 98 16.36 2.24 0.88
N VAL A 99 16.07 3.08 1.87
CA VAL A 99 16.49 4.48 1.86
C VAL A 99 17.91 4.53 2.40
N ILE A 100 18.86 4.94 1.59
CA ILE A 100 20.29 4.96 1.90
C ILE A 100 20.74 6.42 1.88
N GLN A 101 21.24 6.92 3.00
CA GLN A 101 21.78 8.26 3.10
C GLN A 101 23.19 8.31 2.50
N PRO A 102 23.63 9.46 1.95
CA PRO A 102 24.95 9.61 1.34
C PRO A 102 26.08 9.15 2.26
N GLU A 103 25.99 9.45 3.56
CA GLU A 103 27.01 9.13 4.56
C GLU A 103 27.10 7.64 4.89
N GLU A 104 26.07 6.87 4.54
CA GLU A 104 26.06 5.42 4.72
C GLU A 104 26.72 4.70 3.55
N ILE A 105 26.91 5.36 2.40
CA ILE A 105 27.47 4.74 1.19
C ILE A 105 28.99 4.64 1.31
N VAL A 106 29.50 3.41 1.32
CA VAL A 106 30.94 3.11 1.34
C VAL A 106 31.48 2.90 -0.08
N ASP A 107 30.75 2.16 -0.90
CA ASP A 107 31.09 1.85 -2.29
C ASP A 107 29.81 1.67 -3.11
N ARG A 108 29.87 2.01 -4.41
CA ARG A 108 28.80 1.81 -5.37
C ARG A 108 29.39 1.33 -6.68
N ARG A 109 28.84 0.24 -7.22
CA ARG A 109 29.15 -0.25 -8.55
C ARG A 109 27.88 -0.69 -9.27
N GLN A 110 27.96 -0.72 -10.60
CA GLN A 110 26.92 -1.24 -11.47
C GLN A 110 27.55 -2.31 -12.36
N ASP A 111 26.83 -3.39 -12.63
CA ASP A 111 27.26 -4.40 -13.60
C ASP A 111 26.33 -4.43 -14.83
N GLN A 112 26.51 -5.41 -15.71
CA GLN A 112 25.64 -5.61 -16.88
C GLN A 112 24.53 -6.62 -16.62
N GLU A 113 24.38 -7.15 -15.40
CA GLU A 113 23.30 -8.07 -15.08
C GLU A 113 21.96 -7.33 -15.05
N ALA A 114 20.97 -7.89 -15.71
CA ALA A 114 19.62 -7.35 -15.71
C ALA A 114 18.98 -7.57 -14.34
N PHE A 115 18.42 -6.52 -13.74
CA PHE A 115 17.58 -6.66 -12.57
C PHE A 115 16.41 -7.62 -12.86
N ARG A 116 16.28 -8.64 -12.01
CA ARG A 116 15.12 -9.53 -11.98
C ARG A 116 14.63 -9.69 -10.56
N PHE A 117 13.33 -9.86 -10.40
CA PHE A 117 12.77 -10.26 -9.12
C PHE A 117 13.16 -11.71 -8.78
N LEU A 118 13.13 -12.02 -7.48
CA LEU A 118 13.31 -13.38 -7.01
C LEU A 118 12.12 -14.26 -7.41
N SER A 119 12.42 -15.51 -7.76
CA SER A 119 11.41 -16.57 -7.86
C SER A 119 10.84 -16.92 -6.49
N ALA A 120 9.68 -17.59 -6.47
CA ALA A 120 9.07 -18.07 -5.23
C ALA A 120 10.01 -18.98 -4.42
N GLU A 121 10.82 -19.82 -5.08
CA GLU A 121 11.80 -20.68 -4.39
C GLU A 121 12.95 -19.89 -3.77
N GLU A 122 13.43 -18.87 -4.47
CA GLU A 122 14.48 -17.98 -3.96
C GLU A 122 13.99 -17.19 -2.74
N LEU A 123 12.77 -16.65 -2.79
CA LEU A 123 12.13 -16.00 -1.65
C LEU A 123 11.98 -16.94 -0.46
N ILE A 124 11.55 -18.18 -0.68
CA ILE A 124 11.41 -19.17 0.40
C ILE A 124 12.76 -19.47 1.04
N ARG A 125 13.83 -19.64 0.25
CA ARG A 125 15.17 -19.85 0.81
C ARG A 125 15.63 -18.65 1.63
N GLN A 126 15.44 -17.43 1.11
CA GLN A 126 15.83 -16.21 1.81
C GLN A 126 15.06 -16.07 3.14
N PHE A 127 13.73 -16.14 3.13
CA PHE A 127 12.94 -15.96 4.35
C PHE A 127 13.15 -17.11 5.35
N ARG A 128 13.49 -18.33 4.92
CA ARG A 128 13.89 -19.40 5.86
C ARG A 128 15.19 -19.08 6.59
N GLN A 129 16.15 -18.45 5.91
CA GLN A 129 17.39 -17.99 6.54
C GLN A 129 17.13 -16.87 7.55
N GLU A 130 16.20 -15.94 7.22
CA GLU A 130 15.88 -14.80 8.07
C GLU A 130 14.98 -15.16 9.27
N LEU A 131 13.98 -16.02 9.09
CA LEU A 131 13.00 -16.37 10.12
C LEU A 131 13.38 -17.64 10.91
N GLY A 132 14.28 -18.45 10.37
CA GLY A 132 14.70 -19.73 10.94
C GLY A 132 13.80 -20.91 10.56
N GLU A 133 14.30 -22.11 10.83
CA GLU A 133 13.68 -23.39 10.40
C GLU A 133 12.32 -23.69 11.04
N SER A 134 11.95 -22.98 12.12
CA SER A 134 10.65 -23.15 12.77
C SER A 134 9.47 -22.70 11.91
N PHE A 135 9.71 -21.88 10.88
CA PHE A 135 8.68 -21.41 9.96
C PHE A 135 8.49 -22.37 8.78
N ALA A 136 7.29 -22.95 8.70
CA ALA A 136 6.79 -23.61 7.52
C ALA A 136 6.26 -22.58 6.50
N VAL A 137 5.98 -23.02 5.27
CA VAL A 137 5.46 -22.16 4.20
C VAL A 137 4.18 -22.76 3.62
N HIS A 138 3.10 -22.00 3.65
CA HIS A 138 1.87 -22.28 2.92
C HIS A 138 1.84 -21.44 1.64
N ARG A 139 1.73 -22.10 0.49
CA ARG A 139 1.73 -21.45 -0.82
C ARG A 139 0.31 -21.36 -1.36
N THR A 140 -0.02 -20.23 -1.96
CA THR A 140 -1.27 -20.02 -2.69
C THR A 140 -0.97 -19.53 -4.12
N ALA A 141 -1.97 -19.05 -4.85
CA ALA A 141 -1.78 -18.53 -6.21
C ALA A 141 -0.97 -17.22 -6.22
N ASN A 142 -1.19 -16.35 -5.24
CA ASN A 142 -0.61 -15.01 -5.17
C ASN A 142 0.23 -14.78 -3.90
N TYR A 143 0.27 -15.71 -2.94
CA TYR A 143 0.94 -15.52 -1.66
C TYR A 143 1.93 -16.63 -1.28
N LEU A 144 2.95 -16.21 -0.51
CA LEU A 144 3.79 -17.06 0.33
C LEU A 144 3.55 -16.70 1.79
N ILE A 145 2.99 -17.65 2.54
CA ILE A 145 2.66 -17.46 3.96
C ILE A 145 3.66 -18.25 4.79
N PHE A 146 4.57 -17.55 5.44
CA PHE A 146 5.50 -18.12 6.41
C PHE A 146 4.79 -18.20 7.75
N TYR A 147 4.73 -19.39 8.34
CA TYR A 147 4.03 -19.58 9.60
C TYR A 147 4.75 -20.58 10.49
N ASN A 148 4.70 -20.33 11.79
CA ASN A 148 5.08 -21.27 12.84
C ASN A 148 3.93 -21.51 13.83
N CYS A 149 2.70 -21.22 13.38
CA CYS A 149 1.43 -21.55 14.03
C CYS A 149 0.80 -22.86 13.49
N GLY A 150 -0.47 -23.11 13.76
CA GLY A 150 -1.20 -24.26 13.18
C GLY A 150 -1.35 -24.15 11.66
N GLN A 151 -1.06 -25.23 10.93
CA GLN A 151 -1.17 -25.27 9.46
C GLN A 151 -2.58 -24.92 8.95
N SER A 152 -3.62 -25.40 9.62
CA SER A 152 -5.01 -25.08 9.27
C SER A 152 -5.29 -23.58 9.35
N TYR A 153 -4.67 -22.86 10.29
CA TYR A 153 -4.83 -21.42 10.43
C TYR A 153 -4.12 -20.67 9.31
N ALA A 154 -2.89 -21.06 8.99
CA ALA A 154 -2.16 -20.51 7.85
C ALA A 154 -2.90 -20.72 6.52
N ALA A 155 -3.49 -21.91 6.32
CA ALA A 155 -4.34 -22.21 5.17
C ALA A 155 -5.62 -21.36 5.13
N TRP A 156 -6.25 -21.14 6.29
CA TRP A 156 -7.41 -20.24 6.41
C TRP A 156 -7.06 -18.79 6.06
N CYS A 157 -5.92 -18.27 6.56
CA CYS A 157 -5.41 -16.96 6.18
C CYS A 157 -5.17 -16.88 4.67
N GLY A 158 -4.53 -17.90 4.07
CA GLY A 158 -4.32 -17.96 2.62
C GLY A 158 -5.61 -17.87 1.82
N TRP A 159 -6.63 -18.62 2.22
CA TRP A 159 -7.96 -18.54 1.61
C TRP A 159 -8.57 -17.13 1.72
N LEU A 160 -8.47 -16.49 2.89
CA LEU A 160 -9.01 -15.15 3.11
C LEU A 160 -8.29 -14.12 2.23
N LEU A 161 -6.96 -14.16 2.18
CA LEU A 161 -6.13 -13.25 1.40
C LEU A 161 -6.39 -13.38 -0.11
N GLU A 162 -6.53 -14.60 -0.63
CA GLU A 162 -6.86 -14.83 -2.05
C GLU A 162 -8.25 -14.30 -2.45
N ARG A 163 -9.23 -14.45 -1.55
CA ARG A 163 -10.57 -13.88 -1.76
C ARG A 163 -10.52 -12.36 -1.78
N LEU A 164 -9.77 -11.75 -0.87
CA LEU A 164 -9.56 -10.30 -0.85
C LEU A 164 -8.84 -9.84 -2.13
N TYR A 165 -7.76 -10.50 -2.53
CA TYR A 165 -7.02 -10.21 -3.77
C TYR A 165 -7.97 -10.16 -4.98
N THR A 166 -8.78 -11.20 -5.14
CA THR A 166 -9.74 -11.29 -6.26
C THR A 166 -10.78 -10.16 -6.21
N ALA A 167 -11.35 -9.91 -5.02
CA ALA A 167 -12.37 -8.88 -4.85
C ALA A 167 -11.82 -7.47 -5.08
N PHE A 168 -10.65 -7.17 -4.52
CA PHE A 168 -9.96 -5.90 -4.62
C PHE A 168 -9.57 -5.58 -6.07
N THR A 169 -8.89 -6.51 -6.73
CA THR A 169 -8.44 -6.32 -8.12
C THR A 169 -9.63 -6.17 -9.07
N THR A 170 -10.71 -6.94 -8.87
CA THR A 170 -11.96 -6.82 -9.62
C THR A 170 -12.65 -5.47 -9.38
N PHE A 171 -12.72 -5.03 -8.12
CA PHE A 171 -13.40 -3.79 -7.73
C PHE A 171 -12.80 -2.57 -8.45
N TRP A 172 -11.47 -2.46 -8.46
CA TRP A 172 -10.76 -1.33 -9.05
C TRP A 172 -10.67 -1.42 -10.58
N SER A 173 -10.42 -2.62 -11.12
CA SER A 173 -10.36 -2.82 -12.58
C SER A 173 -11.70 -2.50 -13.26
N ARG A 174 -12.83 -2.90 -12.66
CA ARG A 174 -14.17 -2.55 -13.17
C ARG A 174 -14.47 -1.04 -13.16
N ARG A 175 -13.73 -0.27 -12.36
CA ARG A 175 -13.80 1.20 -12.31
C ARG A 175 -12.72 1.86 -13.18
N GLY A 176 -12.04 1.07 -14.02
CA GLY A 176 -11.03 1.54 -14.95
C GLY A 176 -9.72 1.97 -14.30
N VAL A 177 -9.48 1.66 -13.02
CA VAL A 177 -8.16 1.87 -12.39
C VAL A 177 -7.22 0.75 -12.85
N PRO A 178 -6.02 1.05 -13.38
CA PRO A 178 -5.05 0.03 -13.74
C PRO A 178 -4.59 -0.73 -12.50
N VAL A 179 -4.94 -2.00 -12.43
CA VAL A 179 -4.49 -2.92 -11.38
C VAL A 179 -3.47 -3.86 -12.00
N ARG A 180 -2.26 -3.87 -11.45
CA ARG A 180 -1.15 -4.71 -11.92
C ARG A 180 -1.04 -5.96 -11.05
N GLN A 181 -0.63 -7.06 -11.66
CA GLN A 181 -0.23 -8.25 -10.91
C GLN A 181 1.15 -7.98 -10.26
N PRO A 182 1.35 -8.33 -8.97
CA PRO A 182 2.65 -8.23 -8.33
C PRO A 182 3.71 -9.07 -9.07
N GLY A 183 4.95 -8.57 -9.14
CA GLY A 183 6.06 -9.26 -9.82
C GLY A 183 6.56 -10.52 -9.09
N ILE A 184 6.22 -10.65 -7.81
CA ILE A 184 6.49 -11.82 -6.96
C ILE A 184 5.26 -12.14 -6.12
N PRO A 185 5.15 -13.37 -5.56
CA PRO A 185 4.13 -13.66 -4.56
C PRO A 185 4.21 -12.69 -3.37
N LEU A 186 3.05 -12.21 -2.93
CA LEU A 186 2.94 -11.39 -1.74
C LEU A 186 3.28 -12.20 -0.49
N VAL A 187 4.03 -11.61 0.43
CA VAL A 187 4.50 -12.31 1.62
C VAL A 187 3.67 -11.96 2.85
N ALA A 188 3.29 -12.98 3.61
CA ALA A 188 2.71 -12.83 4.94
C ALA A 188 3.48 -13.70 5.95
N ILE A 189 3.67 -13.20 7.17
CA ILE A 189 4.34 -13.89 8.27
C ILE A 189 3.34 -14.03 9.42
N ILE A 190 3.15 -15.25 9.92
CA ILE A 190 2.18 -15.55 10.98
C ILE A 190 2.92 -16.18 12.17
N PHE A 191 2.97 -15.44 13.28
CA PHE A 191 3.50 -15.90 14.56
C PHE A 191 2.48 -16.76 15.33
N PRO A 192 2.90 -17.70 16.18
CA PRO A 192 1.98 -18.58 16.90
C PRO A 192 1.20 -17.85 17.98
N THR A 193 1.72 -16.73 18.49
CA THR A 193 1.15 -16.03 19.64
C THR A 193 1.30 -14.53 19.51
N LYS A 194 0.46 -13.78 20.23
CA LYS A 194 0.62 -12.32 20.36
C LYS A 194 1.97 -11.96 21.00
N SER A 195 2.48 -12.76 21.94
CA SER A 195 3.75 -12.49 22.61
C SER A 195 4.95 -12.56 21.66
N THR A 196 5.03 -13.59 20.83
CA THR A 196 6.10 -13.76 19.83
C THR A 196 5.98 -12.73 18.71
N PHE A 197 4.76 -12.39 18.31
CA PHE A 197 4.50 -11.27 17.43
C PHE A 197 5.01 -9.94 18.01
N ILE A 198 4.72 -9.61 19.26
CA ILE A 198 5.20 -8.37 19.89
C ILE A 198 6.73 -8.35 19.94
N GLN A 199 7.37 -9.48 20.26
CA GLN A 199 8.83 -9.57 20.30
C GLN A 199 9.45 -9.23 18.95
N TYR A 200 8.89 -9.76 17.86
CA TYR A 200 9.33 -9.44 16.50
C TYR A 200 9.00 -7.99 16.14
N ALA A 201 7.73 -7.59 16.30
CA ALA A 201 7.19 -6.31 15.88
C ALA A 201 7.78 -5.11 16.65
N ARG A 202 8.37 -5.33 17.84
CA ARG A 202 9.06 -4.28 18.60
C ARG A 202 10.20 -3.62 17.83
N GLN A 203 10.86 -4.37 16.94
CA GLN A 203 11.94 -3.84 16.10
C GLN A 203 11.43 -2.77 15.13
N ASP A 204 10.19 -2.90 14.65
CA ASP A 204 9.58 -1.99 13.68
C ASP A 204 8.69 -0.93 14.36
N ALA A 205 7.86 -1.35 15.33
CA ALA A 205 6.80 -0.54 15.95
C ALA A 205 7.15 0.01 17.34
N GLY A 206 8.25 -0.45 17.94
CA GLY A 206 8.53 -0.22 19.37
C GLY A 206 7.39 -0.69 20.27
N GLU A 207 7.12 0.06 21.35
CA GLU A 207 6.05 -0.28 22.31
C GLU A 207 4.62 -0.24 21.71
N ALA A 208 4.43 0.39 20.54
CA ALA A 208 3.13 0.37 19.85
C ALA A 208 2.75 -1.04 19.35
N ALA A 209 3.71 -1.96 19.24
CA ALA A 209 3.50 -3.36 18.85
C ALA A 209 2.42 -4.06 19.71
N ALA A 210 2.35 -3.73 21.01
CA ALA A 210 1.42 -4.40 21.94
C ALA A 210 -0.06 -4.10 21.66
N ALA A 211 -0.34 -3.01 20.93
CA ALA A 211 -1.69 -2.51 20.68
C ALA A 211 -2.24 -2.89 19.29
N ILE A 212 -1.44 -3.53 18.43
CA ILE A 212 -1.83 -3.91 17.07
C ILE A 212 -2.03 -5.41 16.95
N ILE A 213 -2.91 -5.82 16.02
CA ILE A 213 -3.18 -7.24 15.71
C ILE A 213 -2.30 -7.74 14.56
N GLY A 214 -1.85 -6.82 13.72
CA GLY A 214 -0.95 -7.06 12.61
C GLY A 214 -0.55 -5.72 11.99
N TYR A 215 0.38 -5.77 11.05
CA TYR A 215 0.75 -4.60 10.24
C TYR A 215 1.29 -5.02 8.89
N TYR A 216 1.06 -4.20 7.87
CA TYR A 216 1.83 -4.23 6.63
C TYR A 216 3.08 -3.34 6.71
N HIS A 217 4.25 -3.90 6.43
CA HIS A 217 5.51 -3.16 6.42
C HIS A 217 5.80 -2.60 5.02
N LEU A 218 5.69 -1.28 4.86
CA LEU A 218 5.82 -0.62 3.55
C LEU A 218 7.20 -0.87 2.90
N GLU A 219 8.28 -0.68 3.66
CA GLU A 219 9.65 -0.89 3.16
C GLU A 219 9.97 -2.36 2.92
N LYS A 220 9.68 -3.25 3.88
CA LYS A 220 10.01 -4.68 3.77
C LYS A 220 9.03 -5.51 2.93
N ASN A 221 7.90 -4.92 2.54
CA ASN A 221 6.88 -5.46 1.66
C ASN A 221 6.17 -6.76 2.09
N PHE A 222 5.96 -6.96 3.38
CA PHE A 222 5.19 -8.10 3.87
C PHE A 222 4.25 -7.70 4.99
N THR A 223 3.22 -8.53 5.18
CA THR A 223 2.28 -8.39 6.31
C THR A 223 2.71 -9.31 7.45
N VAL A 224 2.66 -8.81 8.68
CA VAL A 224 2.99 -9.58 9.88
C VAL A 224 1.73 -9.71 10.74
N LEU A 225 1.39 -10.94 11.11
CA LEU A 225 0.20 -11.33 11.86
C LEU A 225 0.59 -12.31 12.98
N TYR A 226 -0.38 -12.64 13.83
CA TYR A 226 -0.31 -13.81 14.71
C TYR A 226 -1.59 -14.64 14.65
N ASP A 227 -1.53 -15.86 15.17
CA ASP A 227 -2.67 -16.77 15.26
C ASP A 227 -3.75 -16.23 16.19
N LEU A 228 -4.82 -15.69 15.60
CA LEU A 228 -5.98 -15.17 16.32
C LEU A 228 -6.81 -16.24 17.04
N THR A 229 -6.55 -17.51 16.76
CA THR A 229 -7.17 -18.61 17.49
C THR A 229 -6.41 -18.94 18.77
N GLU A 230 -5.34 -18.22 19.11
CA GLU A 230 -4.67 -18.41 20.39
C GLU A 230 -5.71 -18.31 21.53
N THR A 231 -5.84 -19.38 22.29
CA THR A 231 -6.52 -19.37 23.58
C THR A 231 -5.45 -19.06 24.63
N SER A 232 -5.77 -18.28 25.66
CA SER A 232 -4.84 -17.85 26.73
C SER A 232 -4.14 -19.00 27.49
N ALA A 233 -4.45 -20.25 27.16
CA ALA A 233 -3.67 -21.41 27.54
C ALA A 233 -2.75 -21.80 26.38
N ILE A 234 -1.43 -21.75 26.62
CA ILE A 234 -0.41 -22.48 25.86
C ILE A 234 -0.80 -23.96 25.93
N SER A 235 -1.66 -24.39 25.03
CA SER A 235 -2.11 -25.76 24.93
C SER A 235 -1.68 -26.27 23.56
N PRO A 236 -1.00 -27.45 23.49
CA PRO A 236 -0.70 -28.15 22.24
C PRO A 236 -1.92 -28.41 21.33
N LEU A 237 -3.14 -28.11 21.80
CA LEU A 237 -4.40 -28.18 21.08
C LEU A 237 -4.60 -27.07 20.04
N ALA A 238 -4.01 -25.87 20.21
CA ALA A 238 -4.19 -24.77 19.25
C ALA A 238 -3.62 -25.11 17.85
N ALA A 239 -2.47 -25.78 17.81
CA ALA A 239 -1.85 -26.27 16.57
C ALA A 239 -2.60 -27.43 15.90
N ARG A 240 -3.58 -28.05 16.58
CA ARG A 240 -4.34 -29.22 16.11
C ARG A 240 -5.75 -28.89 15.63
N ARG A 241 -6.15 -27.61 15.61
CA ARG A 241 -7.48 -27.23 15.12
C ARG A 241 -7.64 -27.60 13.65
N SER A 242 -8.77 -28.22 13.34
CA SER A 242 -9.20 -28.46 11.98
C SER A 242 -9.61 -27.15 11.30
N LEU A 243 -9.57 -27.12 9.98
CA LEU A 243 -10.06 -25.97 9.21
C LEU A 243 -11.54 -25.64 9.51
N ALA A 244 -12.36 -26.66 9.79
CA ALA A 244 -13.77 -26.48 10.16
C ALA A 244 -13.94 -25.76 11.50
N GLU A 245 -13.13 -26.10 12.51
CA GLU A 245 -13.13 -25.40 13.80
C GLU A 245 -12.67 -23.95 13.65
N ILE A 246 -11.63 -23.70 12.84
CA ILE A 246 -11.14 -22.35 12.58
C ILE A 246 -12.19 -21.51 11.86
N ASN A 247 -12.86 -22.07 10.84
CA ASN A 247 -13.97 -21.39 10.17
C ASN A 247 -15.07 -21.01 11.16
N ARG A 248 -15.45 -21.92 12.07
CA ARG A 248 -16.46 -21.65 13.10
C ARG A 248 -16.02 -20.55 14.07
N LEU A 249 -14.76 -20.56 14.51
CA LEU A 249 -14.21 -19.55 15.40
C LEU A 249 -14.16 -18.18 14.71
N MET A 250 -13.61 -18.10 13.52
CA MET A 250 -13.45 -16.83 12.79
C MET A 250 -14.77 -16.24 12.32
N ALA A 251 -15.79 -17.08 12.07
CA ALA A 251 -17.15 -16.61 11.79
C ALA A 251 -17.90 -16.10 13.03
N HIS A 252 -17.36 -16.28 14.24
CA HIS A 252 -17.98 -15.78 15.46
C HIS A 252 -17.91 -14.23 15.50
N PRO A 253 -18.98 -13.53 15.93
CA PRO A 253 -19.00 -12.06 16.00
C PRO A 253 -17.84 -11.44 16.79
N GLU A 254 -17.34 -12.14 17.82
CA GLU A 254 -16.20 -11.69 18.62
C GLU A 254 -14.89 -11.66 17.83
N SER A 255 -14.73 -12.54 16.85
CA SER A 255 -13.55 -12.59 15.98
C SER A 255 -13.61 -11.57 14.85
N TYR A 256 -14.78 -10.98 14.57
CA TYR A 256 -14.99 -10.04 13.46
C TYR A 256 -13.94 -8.93 13.43
N ARG A 257 -13.65 -8.30 14.58
CA ARG A 257 -12.67 -7.19 14.65
C ARG A 257 -11.26 -7.65 14.29
N ALA A 258 -10.88 -8.84 14.73
CA ALA A 258 -9.54 -9.37 14.50
C ALA A 258 -9.37 -9.79 13.03
N VAL A 259 -10.40 -10.41 12.45
CA VAL A 259 -10.44 -10.68 11.00
C VAL A 259 -10.41 -9.39 10.20
N ALA A 260 -11.22 -8.39 10.55
CA ALA A 260 -11.23 -7.09 9.89
C ALA A 260 -9.84 -6.44 9.87
N THR A 261 -9.04 -6.59 10.94
CA THR A 261 -7.64 -6.11 10.93
C THR A 261 -6.77 -6.87 9.93
N ILE A 262 -6.89 -8.20 9.80
CA ILE A 262 -6.16 -8.95 8.76
C ILE A 262 -6.50 -8.40 7.38
N VAL A 263 -7.79 -8.15 7.12
CA VAL A 263 -8.27 -7.59 5.85
C VAL A 263 -7.74 -6.17 5.63
N HIS A 264 -7.71 -5.35 6.67
CA HIS A 264 -7.19 -3.99 6.64
C HIS A 264 -5.72 -3.96 6.19
N GLU A 265 -4.86 -4.73 6.87
CA GLU A 265 -3.43 -4.79 6.55
C GLU A 265 -3.16 -5.42 5.17
N ALA A 266 -3.91 -6.47 4.83
CA ALA A 266 -3.84 -7.07 3.49
C ALA A 266 -4.30 -6.08 2.40
N THR A 267 -5.28 -5.22 2.69
CA THR A 267 -5.70 -4.17 1.76
C THR A 267 -4.59 -3.17 1.52
N HIS A 268 -3.85 -2.76 2.56
CA HIS A 268 -2.64 -1.93 2.38
C HIS A 268 -1.63 -2.62 1.46
N GLN A 269 -1.29 -3.89 1.73
CA GLN A 269 -0.37 -4.64 0.90
C GLN A 269 -0.83 -4.67 -0.57
N LEU A 270 -2.12 -4.91 -0.83
CA LEU A 270 -2.69 -4.89 -2.18
C LEU A 270 -2.62 -3.51 -2.83
N CYS A 271 -2.99 -2.45 -2.12
CA CYS A 271 -2.92 -1.08 -2.64
C CYS A 271 -1.53 -0.77 -3.21
N TYR A 272 -0.48 -1.12 -2.47
CA TYR A 272 0.90 -0.79 -2.81
C TYR A 272 1.55 -1.76 -3.81
N ASN A 273 1.10 -3.01 -3.87
CA ASN A 273 1.68 -4.02 -4.77
C ASN A 273 0.93 -4.20 -6.09
N THR A 274 -0.29 -3.69 -6.18
CA THR A 274 -1.08 -3.72 -7.43
C THR A 274 -1.05 -2.39 -8.18
N GLY A 275 -0.30 -1.41 -7.68
CA GLY A 275 -0.13 -0.10 -8.30
C GLY A 275 -1.30 0.86 -8.09
N LEU A 276 -2.15 0.62 -7.08
CA LEU A 276 -3.18 1.57 -6.67
C LEU A 276 -2.53 2.81 -6.02
N PHE A 277 -1.53 2.57 -5.17
CA PHE A 277 -0.63 3.57 -4.61
C PHE A 277 0.81 3.18 -4.91
N SER A 278 1.71 4.15 -4.87
CA SER A 278 3.16 3.91 -5.00
C SER A 278 3.79 3.87 -3.61
N ARG A 279 4.59 2.82 -3.33
CA ARG A 279 5.35 2.74 -2.08
C ARG A 279 6.36 3.88 -2.03
N MET A 280 6.55 4.48 -0.86
CA MET A 280 7.42 5.66 -0.63
C MET A 280 6.97 6.94 -1.35
N ALA A 281 5.82 6.94 -2.02
CA ALA A 281 5.16 8.17 -2.45
C ALA A 281 4.25 8.69 -1.33
N GLU A 282 4.11 10.01 -1.26
CA GLU A 282 3.21 10.67 -0.31
C GLU A 282 1.75 10.39 -0.68
N THR A 283 1.15 9.37 -0.05
CA THR A 283 -0.28 9.05 -0.16
C THR A 283 -1.01 9.68 1.04
N PRO A 284 -2.03 10.54 0.85
CA PRO A 284 -2.79 11.10 1.97
C PRO A 284 -3.36 10.00 2.86
N LEU A 285 -3.13 10.08 4.19
CA LEU A 285 -3.52 9.00 5.10
C LEU A 285 -5.03 8.77 5.09
N TRP A 286 -5.84 9.82 4.94
CA TRP A 286 -7.29 9.66 4.87
C TRP A 286 -7.71 8.74 3.72
N LEU A 287 -6.98 8.78 2.59
CA LEU A 287 -7.27 7.98 1.42
C LEU A 287 -6.80 6.53 1.65
N ALA A 288 -5.55 6.35 2.08
CA ALA A 288 -4.97 5.02 2.30
C ALA A 288 -5.76 4.23 3.35
N GLU A 289 -6.04 4.86 4.48
CA GLU A 289 -6.77 4.28 5.60
C GLU A 289 -8.27 4.16 5.27
N GLY A 290 -8.86 5.18 4.64
CA GLY A 290 -10.27 5.14 4.25
C GLY A 290 -10.57 4.04 3.24
N VAL A 291 -9.66 3.77 2.29
CA VAL A 291 -9.77 2.63 1.37
C VAL A 291 -9.60 1.32 2.14
N ALA A 292 -8.60 1.17 3.01
CA ALA A 292 -8.45 -0.03 3.83
C ALA A 292 -9.72 -0.32 4.65
N MET A 293 -10.27 0.69 5.33
CA MET A 293 -11.51 0.58 6.10
C MET A 293 -12.77 0.35 5.23
N TYR A 294 -12.75 0.69 3.95
CA TYR A 294 -13.84 0.37 3.03
C TYR A 294 -13.88 -1.12 2.66
N PHE A 295 -12.71 -1.76 2.59
CA PHE A 295 -12.59 -3.19 2.32
C PHE A 295 -12.61 -4.05 3.60
N GLU A 296 -12.40 -3.47 4.80
CA GLU A 296 -12.34 -4.18 6.09
C GLU A 296 -13.66 -4.79 6.59
N THR A 297 -14.68 -4.95 5.73
CA THR A 297 -15.93 -5.64 6.01
C THR A 297 -15.83 -7.09 5.54
N PRO A 298 -15.42 -8.07 6.38
CA PRO A 298 -15.12 -9.42 5.92
C PRO A 298 -16.38 -10.20 5.54
N ASP A 299 -16.38 -10.83 4.37
CA ASP A 299 -17.41 -11.79 3.97
C ASP A 299 -16.92 -13.22 4.26
N LEU A 300 -17.19 -13.75 5.45
CA LEU A 300 -16.75 -15.10 5.81
C LEU A 300 -17.75 -16.21 5.43
N GLN A 301 -18.96 -15.84 4.98
CA GLN A 301 -20.07 -16.79 4.79
C GLN A 301 -20.33 -17.12 3.32
N SER A 302 -19.95 -16.25 2.39
CA SER A 302 -20.11 -16.50 0.95
C SER A 302 -19.02 -17.39 0.39
N THR A 303 -19.40 -18.51 -0.25
CA THR A 303 -18.51 -19.35 -1.06
C THR A 303 -18.30 -18.81 -2.48
N ALA A 304 -19.08 -17.81 -2.90
CA ALA A 304 -19.15 -17.31 -4.28
C ALA A 304 -18.41 -15.97 -4.50
N GLY A 305 -17.54 -15.57 -3.56
CA GLY A 305 -16.79 -14.31 -3.61
C GLY A 305 -17.01 -13.43 -2.39
N TRP A 306 -16.39 -12.24 -2.36
CA TRP A 306 -16.50 -11.27 -1.27
C TRP A 306 -17.60 -10.25 -1.58
N ARG A 307 -18.83 -10.54 -1.15
CA ARG A 307 -20.02 -9.74 -1.50
C ARG A 307 -20.15 -8.49 -0.63
N SER A 308 -19.54 -8.49 0.56
CA SER A 308 -19.61 -7.38 1.51
C SER A 308 -18.64 -6.22 1.23
N VAL A 309 -17.85 -6.25 0.13
CA VAL A 309 -16.94 -5.13 -0.19
C VAL A 309 -17.77 -3.86 -0.32
N GLY A 310 -17.48 -2.87 0.54
CA GLY A 310 -18.20 -1.61 0.54
C GLY A 310 -19.59 -1.68 1.18
N GLU A 311 -19.88 -2.71 1.97
CA GLU A 311 -20.95 -2.65 2.98
C GLU A 311 -20.60 -1.62 4.07
N ILE A 312 -21.61 -1.24 4.83
CA ILE A 312 -21.41 -0.34 5.97
C ILE A 312 -20.58 -1.07 7.02
N ASN A 313 -19.48 -0.45 7.45
CA ASN A 313 -18.74 -0.87 8.62
C ASN A 313 -19.45 -0.32 9.88
N PRO A 314 -20.12 -1.17 10.70
CA PRO A 314 -20.96 -0.68 11.79
C PRO A 314 -20.16 0.09 12.83
N LYS A 315 -18.93 -0.35 13.10
CA LYS A 315 -18.05 0.29 14.09
C LYS A 315 -17.61 1.68 13.64
N ARG A 316 -17.21 1.83 12.38
CA ARG A 316 -16.81 3.15 11.83
C ARG A 316 -17.98 4.11 11.72
N LEU A 317 -19.15 3.59 11.39
CA LEU A 317 -20.38 4.38 11.38
C LEU A 317 -20.75 4.86 12.78
N GLU A 318 -20.65 4.00 13.79
CA GLU A 318 -20.83 4.37 15.20
C GLU A 318 -19.81 5.44 15.64
N ASP A 319 -18.53 5.25 15.34
CA ASP A 319 -17.48 6.24 15.68
C ASP A 319 -17.74 7.58 14.99
N PHE A 320 -18.16 7.56 13.73
CA PHE A 320 -18.50 8.77 12.99
C PHE A 320 -19.74 9.46 13.60
N ARG A 321 -20.80 8.72 13.94
CA ARG A 321 -21.98 9.24 14.65
C ARG A 321 -21.60 9.93 15.96
N ASN A 322 -20.78 9.27 16.76
CA ASN A 322 -20.31 9.79 18.05
C ASN A 322 -19.46 11.05 17.87
N SER A 323 -18.68 11.15 16.78
CA SER A 323 -17.93 12.38 16.48
C SER A 323 -18.84 13.56 16.12
N LEU A 324 -19.96 13.30 15.41
CA LEU A 324 -20.93 14.34 15.05
C LEU A 324 -21.70 14.87 16.27
N SER A 325 -22.09 13.99 17.20
CA SER A 325 -22.86 14.38 18.38
C SER A 325 -22.07 15.23 19.39
N ARG A 326 -20.74 15.11 19.41
CA ARG A 326 -19.85 15.88 20.30
C ARG A 326 -19.64 17.34 19.87
N GLY A 327 -20.05 17.72 18.65
CA GLY A 327 -20.01 19.11 18.18
C GLY A 327 -18.61 19.67 17.87
N ASN A 328 -17.54 18.91 18.03
CA ASN A 328 -16.14 19.36 17.84
C ASN A 328 -15.58 19.06 16.44
N ARG A 329 -16.44 18.87 15.45
CA ARG A 329 -16.03 18.49 14.09
C ARG A 329 -15.18 19.58 13.44
N LYS A 330 -14.03 19.19 12.90
CA LYS A 330 -13.17 20.06 12.08
C LYS A 330 -13.68 20.08 10.63
N PRO A 331 -13.41 21.16 9.86
CA PRO A 331 -13.77 21.22 8.44
C PRO A 331 -13.12 20.08 7.66
N LEU A 332 -13.80 19.57 6.63
CA LEU A 332 -13.33 18.48 5.78
C LEU A 332 -11.96 18.81 5.18
N ARG A 333 -11.73 20.07 4.82
CA ARG A 333 -10.44 20.57 4.31
C ARG A 333 -9.25 20.15 5.18
N SER A 334 -9.39 20.20 6.51
CA SER A 334 -8.32 19.82 7.45
C SER A 334 -7.93 18.35 7.37
N LEU A 335 -8.82 17.48 6.91
CA LEU A 335 -8.54 16.06 6.65
C LEU A 335 -7.82 15.85 5.31
N ILE A 336 -8.13 16.70 4.31
CA ILE A 336 -7.56 16.61 2.97
C ILE A 336 -6.15 17.20 2.92
N GLU A 337 -5.93 18.34 3.57
CA GLU A 337 -4.69 19.12 3.46
C GLU A 337 -3.56 18.58 4.34
N SER A 338 -3.87 17.90 5.46
CA SER A 338 -2.87 17.42 6.41
C SER A 338 -3.25 16.07 7.03
N ASP A 339 -2.21 15.31 7.38
CA ASP A 339 -2.31 14.04 8.10
C ASP A 339 -2.32 14.21 9.63
N ASP A 340 -2.19 15.44 10.15
CA ASP A 340 -2.03 15.74 11.58
C ASP A 340 -3.15 15.12 12.43
N ARG A 341 -4.40 15.25 12.00
CA ARG A 341 -5.58 14.71 12.70
C ARG A 341 -5.56 13.18 12.79
N LEU A 342 -4.90 12.50 11.85
CA LEU A 342 -4.77 11.03 11.82
C LEU A 342 -3.55 10.55 12.61
N ARG A 343 -2.55 11.41 12.81
CA ARG A 343 -1.31 11.14 13.56
C ARG A 343 -1.43 11.48 15.05
N ASP A 344 -2.22 12.48 15.40
CA ASP A 344 -2.47 12.86 16.79
C ASP A 344 -3.41 11.85 17.47
N THR A 345 -2.92 11.21 18.54
CA THR A 345 -3.67 10.20 19.29
C THR A 345 -4.97 10.71 19.91
N SER A 346 -5.08 12.02 20.17
CA SER A 346 -6.29 12.62 20.76
C SER A 346 -7.44 12.78 19.75
N THR A 347 -7.11 12.93 18.46
CA THR A 347 -8.08 13.16 17.38
C THR A 347 -8.19 12.01 16.39
N ALA A 348 -7.25 11.06 16.43
CA ALA A 348 -7.13 9.94 15.50
C ALA A 348 -8.44 9.19 15.32
N LEU A 349 -9.09 8.71 16.39
CA LEU A 349 -10.29 7.87 16.29
C LEU A 349 -11.38 8.53 15.40
N GLU A 350 -11.63 9.82 15.63
CA GLU A 350 -12.63 10.60 14.88
C GLU A 350 -12.16 10.85 13.44
N ALA A 351 -10.87 11.11 13.22
CA ALA A 351 -10.30 11.31 11.89
C ALA A 351 -10.33 10.02 11.03
N TYR A 352 -10.06 8.85 11.61
CA TYR A 352 -10.21 7.56 10.92
C TYR A 352 -11.69 7.29 10.57
N ALA A 353 -12.60 7.58 11.50
CA ALA A 353 -14.03 7.44 11.24
C ALA A 353 -14.50 8.37 10.09
N GLU A 354 -14.03 9.63 10.08
CA GLU A 354 -14.32 10.57 9.00
C GLU A 354 -13.69 10.14 7.67
N ALA A 355 -12.46 9.61 7.67
CA ALA A 355 -11.79 9.09 6.48
C ALA A 355 -12.54 7.89 5.86
N TRP A 356 -13.00 6.95 6.69
CA TRP A 356 -13.87 5.86 6.23
C TRP A 356 -15.18 6.41 5.64
N ALA A 357 -15.86 7.30 6.36
CA ALA A 357 -17.14 7.85 5.93
C ALA A 357 -17.02 8.60 4.60
N LEU A 358 -15.94 9.38 4.44
CA LEU A 358 -15.63 10.09 3.20
C LEU A 358 -15.40 9.10 2.05
N CYS A 359 -14.54 8.10 2.22
CA CYS A 359 -14.30 7.08 1.20
C CYS A 359 -15.59 6.33 0.83
N TYR A 360 -16.40 5.96 1.83
CA TYR A 360 -17.70 5.34 1.61
C TYR A 360 -18.62 6.22 0.76
N PHE A 361 -18.79 7.49 1.13
CA PHE A 361 -19.58 8.46 0.37
C PHE A 361 -19.05 8.63 -1.06
N LEU A 362 -17.76 8.85 -1.24
CA LEU A 362 -17.15 9.08 -2.56
C LEU A 362 -17.27 7.84 -3.45
N LEU A 363 -17.08 6.63 -2.92
CA LEU A 363 -17.21 5.39 -3.68
C LEU A 363 -18.67 5.05 -4.04
N LYS A 364 -19.64 5.44 -3.21
CA LYS A 364 -21.07 5.23 -3.49
C LYS A 364 -21.64 6.29 -4.43
N ARG A 365 -21.29 7.56 -4.23
CA ARG A 365 -21.88 8.70 -4.96
C ARG A 365 -21.09 9.09 -6.20
N TYR A 366 -19.77 8.98 -6.15
CA TYR A 366 -18.84 9.48 -7.14
C TYR A 366 -17.77 8.46 -7.56
N PRO A 367 -18.13 7.20 -7.89
CA PRO A 367 -17.15 6.12 -8.12
C PRO A 367 -16.12 6.43 -9.21
N GLN A 368 -16.53 7.11 -10.29
CA GLN A 368 -15.62 7.48 -11.38
C GLN A 368 -14.65 8.60 -10.99
N LYS A 369 -15.12 9.58 -10.20
CA LYS A 369 -14.24 10.63 -9.65
C LYS A 369 -13.26 10.04 -8.64
N MET A 370 -13.72 9.11 -7.80
CA MET A 370 -12.83 8.39 -6.89
C MET A 370 -11.78 7.58 -7.64
N ALA A 371 -12.16 6.87 -8.71
CA ALA A 371 -11.20 6.18 -9.57
C ALA A 371 -10.17 7.15 -10.19
N ALA A 372 -10.61 8.33 -10.65
CA ALA A 372 -9.71 9.37 -11.16
C ALA A 372 -8.76 9.90 -10.07
N TYR A 373 -9.24 10.14 -8.86
CA TYR A 373 -8.43 10.64 -7.74
C TYR A 373 -7.39 9.61 -7.30
N VAL A 374 -7.80 8.35 -7.18
CA VAL A 374 -6.88 7.25 -6.84
C VAL A 374 -5.80 7.09 -7.91
N LYS A 375 -6.14 7.17 -9.20
CA LYS A 375 -5.14 7.15 -10.29
C LYS A 375 -4.15 8.31 -10.16
N LEU A 376 -4.65 9.52 -9.93
CA LEU A 376 -3.83 10.71 -9.78
C LEU A 376 -2.85 10.56 -8.62
N VAL A 377 -3.33 10.11 -7.46
CA VAL A 377 -2.48 9.91 -6.27
C VAL A 377 -1.49 8.76 -6.49
N GLY A 378 -1.94 7.65 -7.08
CA GLY A 378 -1.09 6.48 -7.34
C GLY A 378 0.00 6.69 -8.40
N GLN A 379 -0.12 7.74 -9.22
CA GLN A 379 0.91 8.15 -10.18
C GLN A 379 1.97 9.08 -9.57
N LYS A 380 1.83 9.49 -8.31
CA LYS A 380 2.83 10.33 -7.67
C LYS A 380 4.14 9.54 -7.49
N PRO A 381 5.28 10.12 -7.89
CA PRO A 381 6.57 9.45 -7.78
C PRO A 381 6.96 9.28 -6.30
N PRO A 382 7.75 8.24 -5.98
CA PRO A 382 8.30 8.07 -4.65
C PRO A 382 9.27 9.19 -4.29
N ALA A 383 9.44 9.45 -2.99
CA ALA A 383 10.35 10.46 -2.42
C ALA A 383 10.08 11.92 -2.83
N GLU A 384 8.98 12.21 -3.52
CA GLU A 384 8.55 13.58 -3.79
C GLU A 384 7.49 14.05 -2.78
N PRO A 385 7.64 15.27 -2.21
CA PRO A 385 6.63 15.84 -1.34
C PRO A 385 5.28 15.99 -2.02
N TYR A 386 4.20 15.83 -1.26
CA TYR A 386 2.85 16.19 -1.69
C TYR A 386 2.29 17.30 -0.78
N PRO A 387 2.58 18.58 -1.08
CA PRO A 387 2.28 19.69 -0.19
C PRO A 387 0.78 19.86 0.09
N PRO A 388 0.38 20.41 1.25
CA PRO A 388 -1.02 20.60 1.63
C PRO A 388 -1.88 21.32 0.57
N GLN A 389 -1.34 22.38 -0.02
CA GLN A 389 -2.03 23.12 -1.07
C GLN A 389 -2.29 22.25 -2.31
N SER A 390 -1.29 21.50 -2.77
CA SER A 390 -1.44 20.59 -3.90
C SER A 390 -2.44 19.48 -3.60
N ARG A 391 -2.48 18.95 -2.36
CA ARG A 391 -3.50 17.97 -1.93
C ARG A 391 -4.91 18.52 -2.10
N VAL A 392 -5.14 19.76 -1.67
CA VAL A 392 -6.43 20.45 -1.79
C VAL A 392 -6.78 20.73 -3.25
N GLU A 393 -5.85 21.27 -4.04
CA GLU A 393 -6.07 21.58 -5.46
C GLU A 393 -6.38 20.33 -6.27
N ASP A 394 -5.62 19.24 -6.08
CA ASP A 394 -5.86 17.95 -6.75
C ASP A 394 -7.22 17.36 -6.37
N PHE A 395 -7.62 17.49 -5.10
CA PHE A 395 -8.93 17.04 -4.62
C PHE A 395 -10.07 17.86 -5.22
N GLU A 396 -10.00 19.19 -5.14
CA GLU A 396 -11.03 20.10 -5.65
C GLU A 396 -11.17 20.04 -7.17
N ARG A 397 -10.06 19.82 -7.88
CA ARG A 397 -10.07 19.59 -9.33
C ARG A 397 -10.96 18.42 -9.73
N ILE A 398 -11.05 17.38 -8.90
CA ILE A 398 -11.81 16.16 -9.20
C ILE A 398 -13.21 16.20 -8.59
N PHE A 399 -13.33 16.57 -7.33
CA PHE A 399 -14.58 16.50 -6.59
C PHE A 399 -15.39 17.80 -6.60
N GLY A 400 -14.75 18.93 -6.94
CA GLY A 400 -15.31 20.27 -6.81
C GLY A 400 -15.00 20.91 -5.46
N PRO A 401 -15.52 22.12 -5.19
CA PRO A 401 -15.22 22.87 -3.97
C PRO A 401 -15.53 22.09 -2.69
N ILE A 402 -14.56 22.02 -1.77
CA ILE A 402 -14.67 21.23 -0.54
C ILE A 402 -15.91 21.60 0.29
N PRO A 403 -16.27 22.87 0.53
CA PRO A 403 -17.43 23.21 1.37
C PRO A 403 -18.76 22.68 0.81
N ALA A 404 -18.92 22.70 -0.52
CA ALA A 404 -20.14 22.19 -1.16
C ALA A 404 -20.22 20.66 -1.07
N LEU A 405 -19.08 19.98 -1.31
CA LEU A 405 -18.97 18.54 -1.18
C LEU A 405 -19.18 18.08 0.27
N GLU A 406 -18.62 18.80 1.24
CA GLU A 406 -18.76 18.54 2.66
C GLU A 406 -20.23 18.59 3.11
N ALA A 407 -20.98 19.60 2.65
CA ALA A 407 -22.41 19.69 2.95
C ALA A 407 -23.20 18.51 2.35
N GLU A 408 -22.85 18.05 1.14
CA GLU A 408 -23.46 16.86 0.54
C GLU A 408 -23.06 15.58 1.28
N PHE A 409 -21.79 15.44 1.61
CA PHE A 409 -21.24 14.32 2.38
C PHE A 409 -21.96 14.14 3.70
N LEU A 410 -22.11 15.21 4.49
CA LEU A 410 -22.81 15.15 5.77
C LEU A 410 -24.29 14.81 5.60
N ARG A 411 -24.98 15.38 4.61
CA ARG A 411 -26.38 15.00 4.29
C ARG A 411 -26.49 13.54 3.88
N PHE A 412 -25.57 13.04 3.07
CA PHE A 412 -25.55 11.65 2.65
C PHE A 412 -25.38 10.72 3.86
N MET A 413 -24.37 10.97 4.69
CA MET A 413 -24.08 10.15 5.86
C MET A 413 -25.20 10.23 6.90
N SER A 414 -25.86 11.39 7.06
CA SER A 414 -27.01 11.55 7.97
C SER A 414 -28.15 10.57 7.69
N ARG A 415 -28.31 10.13 6.44
CA ARG A 415 -29.33 9.14 6.01
C ARG A 415 -28.90 7.69 6.20
N GLN A 416 -27.63 7.46 6.50
CA GLN A 416 -27.09 6.16 6.89
C GLN A 416 -27.06 6.01 8.42
N LEU A 417 -27.35 7.08 9.15
CA LEU A 417 -27.54 7.07 10.60
C LEU A 417 -28.87 6.40 10.91
#